data_AF-A0A2S5CIL6-F1
#
_entry.id   AF-A0A2S5CIL6-F1
#
_cell.length_a   1.000
_cell.length_b   1.000
_cell.length_c   1.000
_cell.angle_alpha   90.00
_cell.angle_beta   90.00
_cell.angle_gamma   90.00
#
_symmetry.space_group_name_H-M   'P 1'
#
loop_
_entity.id
_entity.type
_entity.pdbx_description
1 polymer ?
#
loop_
_entity_poly.entity_id
_entity_poly.type
_entity_poly.pdbx_seq_one_letter_code
_entity_poly.pdbx_strand_id
1 'polypeptide(L)' 'MKPSCEDILNNPFASFWIKSALRCALDRDPVDALNDAELLVSALQENIASRLPTDGTLLFMKNIKD' A
#
# COMPACT_ATOMS: atom_id res chain seq x y z
N MET A 1 0.54 13.44 -9.34
CA MET A 1 -0.14 13.88 -8.10
C MET A 1 -0.53 12.63 -7.33
N LYS A 2 -0.35 12.58 -6.01
CA LYS A 2 -0.86 11.45 -5.19
C LYS A 2 -2.39 11.61 -5.05
N PRO A 3 -3.18 10.52 -5.14
CA PRO A 3 -4.63 10.63 -4.96
C PRO A 3 -4.95 11.10 -3.54
N SER A 4 -5.98 11.95 -3.41
CA SER A 4 -6.56 12.25 -2.10
C SER A 4 -7.37 11.07 -1.57
N CYS A 5 -7.73 11.09 -0.29
CA CYS A 5 -8.60 10.08 0.30
C CYS A 5 -9.97 10.04 -0.43
N GLU A 6 -10.51 11.21 -0.78
CA GLU A 6 -11.78 11.35 -1.50
C GLU A 6 -11.70 10.74 -2.90
N ASP A 7 -10.57 10.93 -3.61
CA ASP A 7 -10.34 10.33 -4.93
C ASP A 7 -10.41 8.80 -4.86
N ILE A 8 -9.83 8.19 -3.81
CA ILE A 8 -9.85 6.73 -3.63
C ILE A 8 -11.26 6.23 -3.32
N LEU A 9 -12.00 6.93 -2.44
CA LEU A 9 -13.36 6.52 -2.04
C LEU A 9 -14.35 6.61 -3.21
N ASN A 10 -14.23 7.66 -4.03
CA ASN A 10 -15.12 7.91 -5.16
C ASN A 10 -14.73 7.15 -6.44
N ASN A 11 -13.51 6.62 -6.54
CA ASN A 11 -13.09 5.85 -7.71
C ASN A 11 -13.89 4.54 -7.85
N PRO A 12 -14.75 4.35 -8.88
CA PRO A 12 -15.55 3.14 -9.04
C PRO A 12 -14.70 1.88 -9.33
N PHE A 13 -13.45 2.06 -9.76
CA PHE A 13 -12.51 0.98 -10.06
C PHE A 13 -11.57 0.65 -8.89
N ALA A 14 -11.58 1.44 -7.81
CA ALA A 14 -10.80 1.12 -6.62
C ALA A 14 -11.39 -0.12 -5.92
N SER A 15 -10.52 -1.02 -5.46
CA SER A 15 -10.96 -2.26 -4.83
C SER A 15 -11.78 -2.00 -3.57
N PHE A 16 -12.73 -2.91 -3.28
CA PHE A 16 -13.48 -2.85 -2.02
C PHE A 16 -12.56 -2.78 -0.79
N TRP A 17 -11.46 -3.54 -0.82
CA TRP A 17 -10.53 -3.63 0.30
C TRP A 17 -9.86 -2.28 0.59
N ILE A 18 -9.35 -1.56 -0.43
CA ILE A 18 -8.69 -0.27 -0.18
C ILE A 18 -9.68 0.78 0.31
N LYS A 19 -10.93 0.76 -0.20
CA LYS A 19 -11.97 1.67 0.28
C LYS A 19 -12.35 1.38 1.73
N SER A 20 -12.48 0.10 2.09
CA SER A 20 -12.78 -0.30 3.46
C SER A 20 -11.65 0.06 4.42
N ALA A 21 -10.40 -0.24 4.05
CA ALA A 21 -9.23 0.09 4.85
C ALA A 21 -9.10 1.60 5.05
N LEU A 22 -9.31 2.40 3.99
CA LEU A 22 -9.27 3.85 4.07
C LEU A 22 -10.37 4.41 4.97
N ARG A 23 -11.59 3.89 4.90
CA ARG A 23 -12.69 4.30 5.81
C ARG A 23 -12.31 4.07 7.26
N CYS A 24 -11.79 2.90 7.61
CA CYS A 24 -11.35 2.60 8.97
C CYS A 24 -10.16 3.47 9.41
N ALA A 25 -9.25 3.81 8.49
CA ALA A 25 -8.10 4.65 8.78
C ALA A 25 -8.48 6.10 9.06
N LEU A 26 -9.52 6.64 8.40
CA LEU A 26 -9.98 8.02 8.58
C LEU A 26 -10.61 8.30 9.95
N ASP A 27 -11.02 7.26 10.68
CA ASP A 27 -11.57 7.38 12.04
C ASP A 27 -10.47 7.40 13.13
N ARG A 28 -9.19 7.32 12.75
CA ARG A 28 -8.04 7.21 13.66
C ARG A 28 -7.18 8.49 13.66
N ASP A 29 -6.23 8.55 14.61
CA ASP A 29 -5.15 9.53 14.53
C ASP A 29 -4.41 9.36 13.18
N PRO A 30 -4.21 10.45 12.41
CA PRO A 30 -3.67 10.36 11.07
C PRO A 30 -2.20 9.90 11.02
N VAL A 31 -1.41 10.12 12.08
CA VAL A 31 -0.01 9.66 12.15
C VAL A 31 0.02 8.15 12.38
N ASP A 32 -0.78 7.66 13.33
CA ASP A 32 -0.90 6.22 13.58
C ASP A 32 -1.46 5.47 12.38
N ALA A 33 -2.48 6.02 11.72
CA ALA A 33 -3.09 5.42 10.53
C ALA A 33 -2.08 5.29 9.37
N LEU A 34 -1.22 6.29 9.18
CA LEU A 34 -0.18 6.24 8.16
C LEU A 34 0.89 5.21 8.51
N ASN A 35 1.37 5.20 9.76
CA ASN A 35 2.36 4.22 10.21
C ASN A 35 1.87 2.77 10.06
N ASP A 36 0.61 2.50 10.42
CA ASP A 36 0.00 1.17 10.25
C ASP A 36 -0.09 0.78 8.77
N ALA A 37 -0.42 1.72 7.89
CA ALA A 37 -0.46 1.49 6.45
C ALA A 37 0.93 1.17 5.88
N GLU A 38 1.98 1.88 6.30
CA GLU A 38 3.37 1.62 5.90
C GLU A 38 3.89 0.27 6.40
N LEU A 39 3.52 -0.10 7.63
CA LEU A 39 3.82 -1.42 8.20
C LEU A 39 3.15 -2.53 7.38
N LEU A 40 1.88 -2.34 7.01
CA LEU A 40 1.13 -3.29 6.18
C LEU A 40 1.75 -3.45 4.79
N VAL A 41 2.18 -2.36 4.15
CA VAL A 41 2.91 -2.41 2.88
C VAL A 41 4.18 -3.26 3.03
N SER A 42 4.96 -3.05 4.09
CA SER A 42 6.19 -3.79 4.36
C SER A 42 5.93 -5.29 4.55
N ALA A 43 4.89 -5.66 5.31
CA ALA A 43 4.49 -7.05 5.51
C ALA A 43 4.03 -7.72 4.21
N LEU A 44 3.28 -7.01 3.36
CA LEU A 44 2.83 -7.53 2.06
C LEU A 44 3.99 -7.71 1.08
N GLN A 45 4.97 -6.80 1.11
CA GLN A 45 6.20 -6.91 0.31
C GLN A 45 7.02 -8.14 0.72
N GLU A 46 7.24 -8.34 2.02
CA GLU A 46 7.89 -9.54 2.54
C GLU A 46 7.14 -10.81 2.11
N ASN A 47 5.82 -10.81 2.24
CA ASN A 47 5.00 -11.99 1.93
C ASN A 47 5.05 -12.35 0.42
N ILE A 48 5.20 -11.38 -0.46
CA ILE A 48 5.44 -11.63 -1.89
C ILE A 48 6.87 -12.14 -2.08
N ALA A 49 7.86 -11.48 -1.48
CA ALA A 49 9.26 -11.85 -1.61
C ALA A 49 9.54 -13.29 -1.13
N SER A 50 8.87 -13.76 -0.08
CA SER A 50 9.01 -15.12 0.43
C SER A 50 8.33 -16.19 -0.44
N ARG A 51 7.44 -15.79 -1.35
CA ARG A 51 6.69 -16.70 -2.25
C ARG A 51 7.21 -16.71 -3.68
N LEU A 52 7.93 -15.67 -4.10
CA LEU A 52 8.53 -15.61 -5.43
C LEU A 52 9.86 -16.38 -5.41
N PRO A 53 10.11 -17.29 -6.37
CA PRO A 53 11.39 -17.98 -6.49
C PRO A 53 12.53 -16.97 -6.61
N THR A 54 13.60 -17.18 -5.84
CA THR A 54 14.80 -16.33 -5.84
C THR A 54 15.59 -16.34 -7.15
N ASP A 55 15.27 -17.24 -8.08
CA ASP A 55 16.01 -17.37 -9.34
C ASP A 55 15.29 -16.66 -10.49
N GLY A 56 15.64 -15.38 -10.64
CA GLY A 56 15.59 -14.66 -11.90
C GLY A 56 14.28 -13.99 -12.25
N THR A 57 14.03 -12.78 -11.72
CA THR A 57 13.91 -11.53 -12.52
C THR A 57 13.64 -10.35 -11.57
N LEU A 58 14.51 -9.35 -11.69
CA LEU A 58 14.45 -8.00 -11.11
C LEU A 58 13.07 -7.34 -11.23
N LEU A 59 12.59 -6.71 -10.16
CA LEU A 59 11.69 -5.53 -10.10
C LEU A 59 11.33 -5.40 -8.61
N PHE A 60 12.11 -4.74 -7.75
CA PHE A 60 11.63 -3.51 -7.09
C PHE A 60 12.76 -2.66 -6.49
N MET A 61 14.03 -3.11 -6.55
CA MET A 61 15.13 -2.45 -5.82
C MET A 61 16.02 -1.51 -6.63
N LYS A 62 15.77 -1.29 -7.94
CA LYS A 62 16.67 -0.49 -8.79
C LYS A 62 16.13 0.88 -9.23
N ASN A 63 15.20 1.49 -8.48
CA ASN A 63 14.66 2.81 -8.85
C ASN A 63 14.45 3.78 -7.68
N ILE A 64 15.40 3.82 -6.74
CA ILE A 64 15.54 4.99 -5.85
C ILE A 64 17.02 5.39 -5.78
N LYS A 65 17.31 6.54 -6.39
CA LYS A 65 18.52 7.41 -6.34
C LYS A 65 19.60 7.16 -7.40
N ASP A 66 19.38 7.73 -8.58
CA ASP A 66 20.18 8.87 -9.05
C ASP A 66 19.30 10.13 -9.00
#